data_AF-A0A396I7X5-F1
#
_entry.id   AF-A0A396I7X5-F1
#
_cell.length_a   1.000
_cell.length_b   1.000
_cell.length_c   1.000
_cell.angle_alpha   90.00
_cell.angle_beta   90.00
_cell.angle_gamma   90.00
#
_symmetry.space_group_name_H-M   'P 1'
#
loop_
_entity.id
_entity.type
_entity.pdbx_description
1 polymer ?
#
loop_
_entity_poly.entity_id
_entity_poly.type
_entity_poly.pdbx_seq_one_letter_code
_entity_poly.pdbx_strand_id
1 'polypeptide(L)' 'MSQIGMSCIGISIGQLLSHTENLAQEITSFQFEEKLRALIIVSAYFNDEKNFKVCPYLLYINSKF' A
#
# COMPACT_ATOMS: atom_id res chain seq x y z
N MET A 1 -18.60 -11.64 -2.54
CA MET A 1 -18.59 -10.17 -2.38
C MET A 1 -17.17 -9.68 -2.61
N SER A 2 -16.98 -8.60 -3.35
CA SER A 2 -15.66 -8.01 -3.61
C SER A 2 -15.30 -7.05 -2.50
N GLN A 3 -14.35 -7.40 -1.63
CA GLN A 3 -13.86 -6.47 -0.60
C GLN A 3 -12.68 -5.66 -1.13
N ILE A 4 -12.74 -4.34 -0.90
CA ILE A 4 -11.64 -3.41 -1.14
C ILE A 4 -11.14 -3.00 0.24
N GLY A 5 -9.85 -3.24 0.51
CA GLY A 5 -9.20 -2.80 1.74
C GLY A 5 -8.54 -1.44 1.56
N MET A 6 -8.35 -0.74 2.67
CA MET A 6 -7.61 0.52 2.71
C MET A 6 -6.65 0.53 3.92
N SER A 7 -5.43 1.01 3.72
CA SER A 7 -4.44 1.24 4.78
C SER A 7 -3.82 2.62 4.63
N CYS A 8 -3.54 3.29 5.74
CA CYS A 8 -2.91 4.61 5.77
C CYS A 8 -1.53 4.52 6.44
N ILE A 9 -0.50 5.06 5.80
CA ILE A 9 0.89 5.02 6.28
C ILE A 9 1.49 6.43 6.41
N GLY A 10 2.38 6.61 7.40
CA GLY A 10 3.03 7.88 7.74
C GLY A 10 4.33 8.18 6.98
N ILE A 11 4.65 7.39 5.95
CA ILE A 11 5.91 7.49 5.18
C ILE A 11 5.59 7.51 3.68
N SER A 12 6.52 8.00 2.86
CA SER A 12 6.38 7.93 1.40
C SER A 12 6.40 6.48 0.89
N ILE A 13 5.78 6.22 -0.26
CA ILE A 13 5.83 4.89 -0.88
C ILE A 13 7.27 4.48 -1.23
N GLY A 14 8.11 5.44 -1.62
CA GLY A 14 9.53 5.19 -1.91
C GLY A 14 10.29 4.71 -0.68
N GLN A 15 10.03 5.32 0.49
CA GLN A 15 10.59 4.87 1.77
C GLN A 15 10.06 3.50 2.19
N LEU A 16 8.79 3.19 1.91
CA LEU A 16 8.23 1.87 2.17
C LEU A 16 8.91 0.81 1.29
N LEU A 17 9.09 1.11 0.00
CA LEU A 17 9.74 0.21 -0.96
C LEU A 17 11.24 0.00 -0.66
N SER A 18 11.91 0.98 -0.06
CA SER A 18 13.32 0.86 0.29
C SER A 18 13.59 0.09 1.58
N HIS A 19 12.59 -0.11 2.44
CA HIS A 19 12.75 -0.79 3.73
C HIS A 19 12.58 -2.31 3.66
N THR A 20 11.88 -2.82 2.65
CA THR A 20 11.47 -4.23 2.64
C THR A 20 11.71 -4.85 1.27
N GLU A 21 12.71 -5.74 1.19
CA GLU A 21 13.04 -6.48 -0.05
C GLU A 21 11.86 -7.33 -0.57
N ASN A 22 10.95 -7.74 0.33
CA ASN A 22 9.80 -8.59 0.02
C ASN A 22 8.44 -7.89 0.17
N LEU A 23 8.38 -6.55 0.12
CA LEU A 23 7.15 -5.78 0.35
C LEU A 23 5.98 -6.26 -0.53
N ALA A 24 6.26 -6.51 -1.81
CA ALA A 24 5.25 -6.98 -2.75
C ALA A 24 4.66 -8.33 -2.33
N GLN A 25 5.48 -9.22 -1.79
CA GLN A 25 5.07 -10.54 -1.34
C GLN A 25 4.24 -10.43 -0.05
N GLU A 26 4.65 -9.60 0.91
CA GLU A 26 3.89 -9.34 2.14
C GLU A 26 2.52 -8.72 1.85
N ILE A 27 2.46 -7.71 0.96
CA ILE A 27 1.20 -7.08 0.57
C ILE A 27 0.29 -8.07 -0.19
N THR A 28 0.87 -8.97 -0.99
CA THR A 28 0.11 -10.02 -1.69
C THR A 28 -0.47 -11.02 -0.69
N SER A 29 0.35 -11.49 0.28
CA SER A 29 -0.10 -12.39 1.34
C SER A 29 -1.22 -11.76 2.16
N PHE A 30 -1.06 -10.50 2.58
CA PHE A 30 -2.08 -9.76 3.30
C PHE A 30 -3.40 -9.66 2.49
N GLN A 31 -3.33 -9.32 1.21
CA GLN A 31 -4.54 -9.27 0.35
C GLN A 31 -5.23 -10.63 0.26
N PHE A 32 -4.48 -11.72 0.20
CA PHE A 32 -5.02 -13.07 0.14
C PHE A 32 -5.68 -13.50 1.46
N GLU A 33 -4.99 -13.31 2.59
CA GLU A 33 -5.48 -13.66 3.93
C GLU A 33 -6.75 -12.89 4.28
N GLU A 34 -6.79 -11.60 3.96
CA GLU A 34 -7.94 -10.71 4.17
C GLU A 34 -9.01 -10.82 3.08
N LYS A 35 -8.83 -11.68 2.07
CA LYS A 35 -9.77 -11.92 0.96
C LYS A 35 -10.14 -10.64 0.20
N LEU A 36 -9.18 -9.74 0.04
CA LEU A 36 -9.34 -8.46 -0.64
C LEU A 36 -9.13 -8.64 -2.15
N ARG A 37 -10.02 -8.04 -2.95
CA ARG A 37 -9.83 -7.93 -4.41
C ARG A 37 -8.80 -6.85 -4.75
N ALA A 38 -8.71 -5.82 -3.90
CA ALA A 38 -7.79 -4.71 -4.09
C ALA A 38 -7.44 -4.09 -2.73
N LEU A 39 -6.23 -3.56 -2.63
CA LEU A 39 -5.77 -2.79 -1.47
C LEU A 39 -5.37 -1.39 -1.92
N ILE A 40 -5.97 -0.38 -1.28
CA ILE A 40 -5.56 1.01 -1.42
C ILE A 40 -4.60 1.34 -0.28
N ILE A 41 -3.41 1.82 -0.59
CA ILE A 41 -2.44 2.32 0.38
C ILE A 41 -2.38 3.84 0.24
N VAL A 42 -2.82 4.56 1.27
CA VAL A 42 -2.74 6.01 1.35
C VAL A 42 -1.48 6.38 2.11
N SER A 43 -0.56 7.05 1.45
CA SER A 43 0.66 7.57 2.07
C SER A 43 0.47 9.04 2.42
N ALA A 44 0.68 9.39 3.69
CA ALA A 44 0.63 10.76 4.18
C ALA A 44 1.93 11.08 4.92
N TYR A 45 2.73 12.00 4.39
CA TYR A 45 4.07 12.30 4.91
C TYR A 45 4.45 13.76 4.67
N PHE A 46 5.44 14.24 5.41
CA PHE A 46 6.12 15.50 5.10
C PHE A 46 7.28 15.23 4.16
N ASN A 47 7.39 16.00 3.08
CA ASN A 47 8.59 15.96 2.24
C ASN A 47 9.75 16.71 2.93
N ASP A 48 10.93 16.69 2.32
CA ASP A 48 12.13 17.34 2.86
C ASP A 48 11.98 18.86 3.06
N GLU A 49 11.05 19.48 2.33
CA GLU A 49 10.69 20.90 2.45
C GLU A 49 9.66 21.18 3.56
N LYS A 50 9.29 20.17 4.36
CA LYS A 50 8.23 20.21 5.38
C LYS A 50 6.83 20.50 4.82
N ASN A 51 6.63 20.27 3.53
CA ASN A 51 5.31 20.31 2.92
C ASN A 51 4.59 18.99 3.18
N PHE A 52 3.38 19.07 3.74
CA PHE A 52 2.52 17.89 3.93
C PHE A 52 2.00 17.39 2.59
N LYS A 53 2.14 16.09 2.33
CA LYS A 53 1.69 15.41 1.11
C LYS A 53 0.79 14.24 1.47
N VAL A 54 -0.28 14.07 0.70
CA VAL A 54 -1.16 12.89 0.73
C VAL A 54 -1.19 12.30 -0.68
N CYS A 55 -0.80 11.04 -0.79
CA CYS A 55 -0.69 10.32 -2.05
C CYS A 55 -1.42 8.97 -1.93
N PRO A 56 -2.62 8.81 -2.52
CA PRO A 56 -3.27 7.52 -2.60
C PRO A 56 -2.62 6.66 -3.70
N TYR A 57 -2.25 5.43 -3.35
CA TYR A 57 -1.77 4.42 -4.29
C TYR A 57 -2.77 3.27 -4.34
N LEU A 58 -3.32 3.00 -5.52
CA LEU A 58 -4.13 1.81 -5.74
C LEU A 58 -3.18 0.67 -6.14
N LEU A 59 -3.06 -0.33 -5.27
CA LEU A 59 -2.32 -1.53 -5.59
C LEU A 59 -3.30 -2.62 -6.05
N TYR A 60 -3.34 -2.84 -7.36
CA TYR A 60 -4.10 -3.92 -7.95
C TYR A 60 -3.19 -5.13 -8.17
N ILE A 61 -3.24 -6.09 -7.26
CA ILE A 61 -2.54 -7.36 -7.46
C ILE A 61 -3.54 -8.33 -8.07
N ASN A 62 -3.31 -8.65 -9.34
CA ASN A 62 -4.13 -9.55 -10.12
C ASN A 62 -3.87 -10.99 -9.62
N SER A 63 -4.51 -11.35 -8.51
CA SER A 63 -4.60 -12.74 -8.06
C SER A 63 -5.43 -13.48 -9.11
N LYS A 64 -4.77 -14.07 -10.11
CA LYS A 64 -5.36 -15.09 -10.98
C LYS A 64 -5.67 -16.32 -10.11
N PHE A 65 -6.81 -16.32 -9.42
CA PHE A 65 -7.44 -17.52 -8.89
C PHE A 65 -8.95 -17.35 -8.95
#